data_AF-A0A344W958-F1
#
_entry.id   AF-A0A344W958-F1
#
_cell.length_a   1.000
_cell.length_b   1.000
_cell.length_c   1.000
_cell.angle_alpha   90.00
_cell.angle_beta   90.00
_cell.angle_gamma   90.00
#
_symmetry.space_group_name_H-M   'P 1'
#
loop_
_entity.id
_entity.type
_entity.pdbx_description
1 polymer ?
#
loop_
_entity_poly.entity_id
_entity_poly.type
_entity_poly.pdbx_seq_one_letter_code
_entity_poly.pdbx_strand_id
1 'polypeptide(L)'
;MLKELIDYIKEYEGDNDLGDYLDTRYIRLTEQHHDQIAGAMSEGELVPRKASSCPAERFFLHFNETILFINKLTEEPSAIYDVEMIQKEEDSEDLIFVSFALDDDYVPHYKNRQVSGKTADENLQQSTMLGVMPILIGFMIAISE
;
A
#
# COMPACT_ATOMS: atom_id res chain seq x y z
N MET A 1 -14.58 2.68 1.84
CA MET A 1 -13.26 2.15 1.38
C MET A 1 -12.56 1.23 2.36
N LEU A 2 -12.31 1.61 3.63
CA LEU A 2 -11.55 0.75 4.56
C LEU A 2 -12.20 -0.62 4.80
N LYS A 3 -13.53 -0.64 4.99
CA LYS A 3 -14.27 -1.89 5.17
C LYS A 3 -14.15 -2.79 3.94
N GLU A 4 -14.22 -2.19 2.76
CA GLU A 4 -14.18 -2.84 1.46
C GLU A 4 -12.79 -3.43 1.19
N LEU A 5 -11.72 -2.74 1.59
CA LEU A 5 -10.36 -3.26 1.59
C LEU A 5 -10.23 -4.46 2.54
N ILE A 6 -10.74 -4.34 3.76
CA ILE A 6 -10.73 -5.44 4.73
C ILE A 6 -11.49 -6.66 4.19
N ASP A 7 -12.65 -6.45 3.57
CA ASP A 7 -13.44 -7.53 2.97
C ASP A 7 -12.73 -8.13 1.75
N TYR A 8 -12.00 -7.33 0.96
CA TYR A 8 -11.13 -7.82 -0.12
C TYR A 8 -10.01 -8.71 0.39
N ILE A 9 -9.33 -8.31 1.47
CA ILE A 9 -8.24 -9.09 2.07
C ILE A 9 -8.76 -10.44 2.59
N LYS A 10 -9.87 -10.45 3.33
CA LYS A 10 -10.47 -11.69 3.87
C LYS A 10 -10.90 -12.69 2.81
N GLU A 11 -11.38 -12.19 1.67
CA GLU A 11 -11.81 -13.05 0.58
C GLU A 11 -10.64 -13.88 0.03
N TYR A 12 -9.41 -13.36 0.15
CA TYR A 12 -8.19 -14.03 -0.30
C TYR A 12 -7.46 -14.79 0.82
N GLU A 13 -7.29 -14.18 1.99
CA GLU A 13 -6.46 -14.72 3.09
C GLU A 13 -7.26 -15.59 4.09
N GLY A 14 -8.59 -15.60 3.98
CA GLY A 14 -9.48 -16.29 4.89
C GLY A 14 -9.77 -15.48 6.16
N ASP A 15 -10.74 -15.96 6.96
CA ASP A 15 -11.26 -15.26 8.15
C ASP A 15 -10.35 -15.36 9.39
N ASN A 16 -9.15 -15.94 9.23
CA ASN A 16 -8.17 -16.07 10.29
C ASN A 16 -7.49 -14.70 10.49
N ASP A 17 -7.51 -14.16 11.70
CA ASP A 17 -6.85 -12.90 12.12
C ASP A 17 -7.54 -11.56 11.84
N LEU A 18 -8.88 -11.52 11.82
CA LEU A 18 -9.63 -10.26 11.90
C LEU A 18 -9.30 -9.41 13.13
N GLY A 19 -8.88 -10.06 14.23
CA GLY A 19 -8.43 -9.41 15.47
C GLY A 19 -7.14 -8.60 15.28
N ASP A 20 -6.30 -8.96 14.33
CA ASP A 20 -4.98 -8.35 14.12
C ASP A 20 -5.05 -6.99 13.40
N TYR A 21 -6.11 -6.73 12.64
CA TYR A 21 -6.30 -5.46 11.94
C TYR A 21 -6.77 -4.33 12.88
N LEU A 22 -7.38 -4.65 14.02
CA LEU A 22 -7.85 -3.65 14.99
C LEU A 22 -6.68 -2.96 15.71
N ASP A 23 -5.59 -3.70 15.95
CA ASP A 23 -4.36 -3.17 16.55
C ASP A 23 -3.41 -2.58 15.50
N THR A 24 -3.71 -2.77 14.21
CA THR A 24 -2.92 -2.22 13.12
C THR A 24 -3.05 -0.70 13.08
N ARG A 25 -1.91 0.00 13.09
CA ARG A 25 -1.89 1.46 13.10
C ARG A 25 -2.47 2.01 11.80
N TYR A 26 -3.45 2.91 11.92
CA TYR A 26 -4.03 3.64 10.80
C TYR A 26 -3.43 5.04 10.69
N ILE A 27 -2.77 5.33 9.58
CA ILE A 27 -2.04 6.57 9.34
C ILE A 27 -2.68 7.29 8.17
N ARG A 28 -3.16 8.51 8.41
CA ARG A 28 -3.73 9.35 7.36
C ARG A 28 -2.79 10.50 7.02
N LEU A 29 -2.33 10.55 5.78
CA LEU A 29 -1.57 11.67 5.26
C LEU A 29 -2.50 12.82 4.88
N THR A 30 -2.09 14.03 5.22
CA THR A 30 -2.71 15.26 4.74
C THR A 30 -2.00 15.71 3.48
N GLU A 31 -2.57 16.67 2.74
CA GLU A 31 -1.88 17.31 1.62
C GLU A 31 -0.52 17.90 2.05
N GLN A 32 -0.45 18.47 3.25
CA GLN A 32 0.82 18.96 3.81
C GLN A 32 1.86 17.85 3.94
N HIS A 33 1.47 16.64 4.38
CA HIS A 33 2.40 15.52 4.44
C HIS A 33 2.87 15.09 3.04
N HIS A 34 2.00 15.18 2.02
CA HIS A 34 2.41 14.92 0.64
C HIS A 34 3.46 15.92 0.15
N ASP A 35 3.22 17.22 0.36
CA ASP A 35 4.16 18.26 -0.06
C ASP A 35 5.51 18.09 0.64
N GLN A 36 5.49 17.73 1.93
CA GLN A 36 6.70 17.45 2.71
C GLN A 36 7.47 16.25 2.16
N ILE A 37 6.79 15.14 1.89
CA ILE A 37 7.42 13.94 1.33
C ILE A 37 7.99 14.25 -0.06
N ALA A 38 7.21 14.89 -0.94
CA ALA A 38 7.63 15.24 -2.29
C ALA A 38 8.81 16.22 -2.30
N GLY A 39 8.79 17.21 -1.41
CA GLY A 39 9.88 18.16 -1.21
C GLY A 39 11.15 17.46 -0.74
N ALA A 40 11.07 16.67 0.33
CA ALA A 40 12.22 15.97 0.89
C ALA A 40 12.83 14.93 -0.07
N MET A 41 12.01 14.28 -0.91
CA MET A 41 12.51 13.43 -2.01
C MET A 41 13.24 14.24 -3.08
N SER A 42 12.68 15.38 -3.49
CA SER A 42 13.25 16.22 -4.57
C SER A 42 14.53 16.94 -4.16
N GLU A 43 14.60 17.36 -2.88
CA GLU A 43 15.75 18.05 -2.29
C GLU A 43 16.84 17.07 -1.84
N GLY A 44 16.59 15.76 -1.90
CA GLY A 44 17.53 14.71 -1.50
C GLY A 44 17.72 14.62 0.02
N GLU A 45 16.78 15.18 0.79
CA GLU A 45 16.78 15.11 2.26
C GLU A 45 16.43 13.70 2.75
N LEU A 46 15.60 12.97 1.99
CA LEU A 46 15.34 11.56 2.25
C LEU A 46 16.50 10.70 1.73
N VAL A 47 17.37 10.28 2.65
CA VAL A 47 18.45 9.33 2.36
C VAL A 47 17.83 8.01 1.90
N PRO A 48 18.18 7.48 0.70
CA PRO A 48 17.68 6.20 0.26
C PRO A 48 17.99 5.09 1.27
N ARG A 49 16.96 4.33 1.63
CA ARG A 49 17.05 3.20 2.56
C ARG A 49 16.36 1.99 1.95
N LYS A 50 16.75 0.79 2.36
CA LYS A 50 16.11 -0.46 1.94
C LYS A 50 14.76 -0.64 2.63
N ALA A 51 13.81 -1.30 1.98
CA ALA A 51 12.48 -1.55 2.57
C ALA A 51 12.58 -2.30 3.90
N SER A 52 13.51 -3.27 4.01
CA SER A 52 13.76 -4.03 5.24
C SER A 52 14.22 -3.20 6.45
N SER A 53 14.70 -1.97 6.23
CA SER A 53 15.08 -1.05 7.31
C SER A 53 13.87 -0.36 7.96
N CYS A 54 12.69 -0.43 7.34
CA CYS A 54 11.47 0.11 7.92
C CYS A 54 11.08 -0.70 9.17
N PRO A 55 10.89 -0.04 10.33
CA PRO A 55 10.57 -0.73 11.59
C PRO A 55 9.11 -1.16 11.66
N ALA A 56 8.24 -0.66 10.76
CA ALA A 56 6.83 -0.97 10.77
C ALA A 56 6.59 -2.37 10.20
N GLU A 57 5.98 -3.24 11.01
CA GLU A 57 5.63 -4.61 10.61
C GLU A 57 4.30 -4.65 9.85
N ARG A 58 3.31 -3.85 10.28
CA ARG A 58 2.02 -3.71 9.63
C ARG A 58 1.37 -2.35 9.89
N PHE A 59 0.76 -1.76 8.88
CA PHE A 59 0.03 -0.49 9.02
C PHE A 59 -0.92 -0.24 7.85
N PHE A 60 -1.94 0.59 8.08
CA PHE A 60 -2.69 1.21 7.02
C PHE A 60 -2.13 2.61 6.73
N LEU A 61 -1.99 2.92 5.45
CA LEU A 61 -1.65 4.26 4.97
C LEU A 61 -2.80 4.77 4.10
N HIS A 62 -3.42 5.86 4.52
CA HIS A 62 -4.50 6.53 3.79
C HIS A 62 -4.01 7.88 3.30
N PHE A 63 -4.14 8.11 2.01
CA PHE A 63 -3.94 9.41 1.39
C PHE A 63 -4.85 9.58 0.18
N ASN A 64 -5.25 10.84 -0.11
CA ASN A 64 -6.24 11.14 -1.15
C ASN A 64 -7.44 10.17 -1.07
N GLU A 65 -7.78 9.54 -2.18
CA GLU A 65 -8.80 8.49 -2.30
C GLU A 65 -8.20 7.08 -2.34
N THR A 66 -7.04 6.87 -1.70
CA THR A 66 -6.29 5.60 -1.68
C THR A 66 -6.02 5.12 -0.26
N ILE A 67 -6.31 3.85 0.02
CA ILE A 67 -5.90 3.18 1.26
C ILE A 67 -5.01 1.99 0.89
N LEU A 68 -3.83 1.93 1.51
CA LEU A 68 -2.91 0.81 1.48
C LEU A 68 -2.94 0.10 2.83
N PHE A 69 -2.94 -1.22 2.81
CA PHE A 69 -2.53 -2.06 3.92
C PHE A 69 -1.17 -2.64 3.58
N ILE A 70 -0.19 -2.41 4.45
CA ILE A 70 1.20 -2.86 4.28
C ILE A 70 1.46 -3.92 5.34
N ASN A 71 1.98 -5.08 4.93
CA ASN A 71 2.24 -6.21 5.81
C ASN A 71 3.59 -6.86 5.51
N LYS A 72 4.48 -6.91 6.49
CA LYS A 72 5.80 -7.53 6.36
C LYS A 72 5.76 -9.06 6.35
N LEU A 73 4.66 -9.65 6.84
CA LEU A 73 4.45 -11.09 6.79
C LEU A 73 4.04 -11.48 5.37
N THR A 74 5.05 -11.75 4.54
CA THR A 74 4.88 -12.18 3.16
C THR A 74 5.17 -13.68 3.02
N GLU A 75 4.42 -14.34 2.13
CA GLU A 75 4.68 -15.73 1.72
C GLU A 75 5.75 -15.83 0.62
N GLU A 76 6.12 -14.70 0.00
CA GLU A 76 7.06 -14.67 -1.12
C GLU A 76 8.50 -14.42 -0.62
N PRO A 77 9.45 -15.34 -0.82
CA PRO A 77 10.79 -15.23 -0.23
C PRO A 77 11.61 -14.01 -0.65
N SER A 78 11.32 -13.43 -1.81
CA SER A 78 11.98 -12.22 -2.35
C SER A 78 11.31 -10.93 -1.91
N ALA A 79 10.12 -11.00 -1.31
CA ALA A 79 9.39 -9.84 -0.86
C ALA A 79 9.80 -9.46 0.58
N ILE A 80 9.72 -8.17 0.88
CA ILE A 80 9.79 -7.63 2.24
C ILE A 80 8.39 -7.29 2.74
N TYR A 81 7.52 -6.79 1.86
CA TYR A 81 6.15 -6.43 2.19
C TYR A 81 5.18 -6.94 1.14
N ASP A 82 4.01 -7.36 1.61
CA ASP A 82 2.80 -7.46 0.84
C ASP A 82 1.98 -6.18 1.02
N VAL A 83 1.38 -5.70 -0.06
CA VAL A 83 0.57 -4.49 -0.08
C VAL A 83 -0.78 -4.79 -0.72
N GLU A 84 -1.83 -4.49 0.04
CA GLU A 84 -3.22 -4.61 -0.39
C GLU A 84 -3.80 -3.20 -0.48
N MET A 85 -4.32 -2.84 -1.65
CA MET A 85 -4.73 -1.48 -1.96
C MET A 85 -6.18 -1.42 -2.39
N ILE A 86 -6.85 -0.35 -1.96
CA ILE A 86 -8.08 0.14 -2.58
C ILE A 86 -7.89 1.60 -2.99
N GLN A 87 -8.38 1.97 -4.17
CA GLN A 87 -8.49 3.35 -4.61
C GLN A 87 -9.90 3.61 -5.16
N LYS A 88 -10.47 4.78 -4.85
CA LYS A 88 -11.64 5.32 -5.55
C LYS A 88 -11.16 6.25 -6.67
N GLU A 89 -11.62 6.00 -7.89
CA GLU A 89 -11.32 6.85 -9.04
C GLU A 89 -12.05 8.19 -8.92
N GLU A 90 -11.42 9.28 -9.35
CA GLU A 90 -12.06 10.61 -9.36
C GLU A 90 -13.30 10.57 -10.28
N ASP A 91 -14.41 11.09 -9.78
CA ASP A 91 -15.71 11.14 -10.49
C ASP A 91 -16.37 9.77 -10.83
N SER A 92 -15.88 8.66 -10.27
CA SER A 92 -16.51 7.34 -10.37
C SER A 92 -16.90 6.78 -9.00
N GLU A 93 -17.90 5.90 -8.96
CA GLU A 93 -18.19 5.07 -7.78
C GLU A 93 -17.41 3.74 -7.78
N ASP A 94 -16.63 3.50 -8.84
CA ASP A 94 -15.84 2.29 -8.98
C ASP A 94 -14.63 2.30 -8.04
N LEU A 95 -14.36 1.12 -7.49
CA LEU A 95 -13.25 0.87 -6.57
C LEU A 95 -12.23 -0.02 -7.26
N ILE A 96 -10.99 0.44 -7.32
CA ILE A 96 -9.86 -0.29 -7.88
C ILE A 96 -9.15 -1.00 -6.73
N PHE A 97 -9.08 -2.32 -6.80
CA PHE A 97 -8.34 -3.13 -5.85
C PHE A 97 -7.05 -3.65 -6.50
N VAL A 98 -5.94 -3.58 -5.79
CA VAL A 98 -4.64 -4.08 -6.28
C VAL A 98 -3.91 -4.77 -5.14
N SER A 99 -3.29 -5.89 -5.44
CA SER A 99 -2.37 -6.59 -4.55
C SER A 99 -0.99 -6.65 -5.21
N PHE A 100 0.06 -6.39 -4.45
CA PHE A 100 1.43 -6.47 -4.92
C PHE A 100 2.41 -6.75 -3.79
N ALA A 101 3.57 -7.31 -4.12
CA ALA A 101 4.71 -7.42 -3.21
C ALA A 101 5.72 -6.31 -3.48
N LEU A 102 6.50 -5.96 -2.48
CA LEU A 102 7.68 -5.10 -2.60
C LEU A 102 8.92 -5.90 -2.26
N ASP A 103 9.94 -5.84 -3.10
CA ASP A 103 11.27 -6.28 -2.74
C ASP A 103 12.01 -5.25 -1.85
N ASP A 104 13.26 -5.54 -1.52
CA ASP A 104 14.06 -4.68 -0.64
C ASP A 104 14.46 -3.34 -1.27
N ASP A 105 14.34 -3.22 -2.60
CA ASP A 105 14.59 -2.02 -3.40
C ASP A 105 13.29 -1.25 -3.74
N TYR A 106 12.17 -1.62 -3.12
CA TYR A 106 10.83 -1.10 -3.41
C TYR A 106 10.37 -1.32 -4.84
N VAL A 107 10.89 -2.33 -5.53
CA VAL A 107 10.36 -2.73 -6.84
C VAL A 107 9.03 -3.46 -6.62
N PRO A 108 7.91 -2.95 -7.16
CA PRO A 108 6.61 -3.59 -6.98
C PRO A 108 6.44 -4.77 -7.94
N HIS A 109 5.94 -5.88 -7.40
CA HIS A 109 5.59 -7.10 -8.12
C HIS A 109 4.10 -7.35 -8.00
N TYR A 110 3.37 -7.13 -9.10
CA TYR A 110 1.92 -7.30 -9.13
C TYR A 110 1.50 -8.73 -8.78
N LYS A 111 0.55 -8.88 -7.84
CA LYS A 111 -0.09 -10.14 -7.49
C LYS A 111 -1.46 -10.18 -8.15
N ASN A 112 -1.62 -11.06 -9.13
CA ASN A 112 -2.90 -11.23 -9.82
C ASN A 112 -3.90 -11.94 -8.90
N ARG A 113 -4.61 -11.16 -8.07
CA ARG A 113 -5.72 -11.65 -7.22
C ARG A 113 -7.03 -11.50 -7.99
N GLN A 114 -7.61 -12.61 -8.44
CA GLN A 114 -8.96 -12.61 -8.99
C GLN A 114 -9.99 -12.70 -7.87
N VAL A 115 -10.64 -11.57 -7.59
CA VAL A 115 -11.65 -11.44 -6.54
C VAL A 115 -13.01 -11.17 -7.19
N SER A 116 -14.07 -11.81 -6.69
CA SER A 116 -15.37 -11.82 -7.38
C SER A 116 -15.96 -10.41 -7.48
N GLY A 117 -16.24 -9.96 -8.71
CA GLY A 117 -16.88 -8.67 -8.96
C GLY A 117 -16.02 -7.42 -8.68
N LYS A 118 -14.72 -7.57 -8.43
CA LYS A 118 -13.77 -6.48 -8.08
C LYS A 118 -12.63 -6.33 -9.10
N THR A 119 -12.83 -6.78 -10.34
CA THR A 119 -11.80 -6.77 -11.38
C THR A 119 -11.87 -5.50 -12.21
N ALA A 120 -11.04 -4.52 -11.86
CA ALA A 120 -10.63 -3.47 -12.80
C ALA A 120 -9.75 -4.07 -13.91
N ASP A 121 -9.54 -3.34 -15.00
CA ASP A 121 -8.61 -3.73 -16.06
C ASP A 121 -7.18 -3.89 -15.50
N GLU A 122 -6.45 -4.94 -15.89
CA GLU A 122 -5.10 -5.21 -15.38
C GLU A 122 -4.12 -4.05 -15.65
N ASN A 123 -4.27 -3.33 -16.77
CA ASN A 123 -3.42 -2.17 -17.05
C ASN A 123 -3.74 -1.01 -16.12
N LEU A 124 -5.02 -0.82 -15.80
CA LEU A 124 -5.44 0.18 -14.82
C LEU A 124 -4.88 -0.15 -13.43
N GLN A 125 -4.97 -1.40 -13.01
CA GLN A 125 -4.40 -1.86 -11.74
C GLN A 125 -2.88 -1.65 -11.67
N GLN A 126 -2.14 -1.98 -12.74
CA GLN A 126 -0.70 -1.74 -12.81
C GLN A 126 -0.36 -0.24 -12.80
N SER A 127 -1.11 0.58 -13.55
CA SER A 127 -0.90 2.03 -13.56
C SER A 127 -1.16 2.63 -12.18
N THR A 128 -2.22 2.22 -11.49
CA THR A 128 -2.51 2.69 -10.14
C THR A 128 -1.44 2.24 -9.14
N MET A 129 -0.99 0.98 -9.21
CA MET A 129 0.12 0.47 -8.39
C MET A 129 1.36 1.34 -8.52
N LEU A 130 1.77 1.64 -9.76
CA LEU A 130 2.96 2.46 -10.01
C LEU A 130 2.77 3.90 -9.53
N GLY A 131 1.56 4.45 -9.65
CA GLY A 131 1.23 5.81 -9.21
C GLY A 131 1.35 6.03 -7.71
N VAL A 132 1.11 5.01 -6.88
CA VAL A 132 1.17 5.11 -5.42
C VAL A 132 2.58 4.97 -4.85
N MET A 133 3.50 4.35 -5.60
CA MET A 133 4.84 4.01 -5.13
C MET A 133 5.64 5.20 -4.57
N PRO A 134 5.67 6.40 -5.20
CA PRO A 134 6.45 7.51 -4.66
C PRO A 134 6.04 7.92 -3.24
N ILE A 135 4.73 7.95 -2.96
CA ILE A 135 4.18 8.31 -1.65
C ILE A 135 4.52 7.22 -0.63
N LEU A 136 4.33 5.95 -1.00
CA LEU A 136 4.64 4.82 -0.13
C LEU A 136 6.13 4.78 0.23
N ILE A 137 7.02 4.88 -0.76
CA ILE A 137 8.47 4.89 -0.58
C ILE A 137 8.89 6.07 0.30
N GLY A 138 8.44 7.28 -0.03
CA GLY A 138 8.80 8.47 0.72
C GLY A 138 8.34 8.41 2.18
N PHE A 139 7.13 7.91 2.42
CA PHE A 139 6.63 7.68 3.77
C PHE A 139 7.47 6.63 4.52
N MET A 140 7.73 5.47 3.91
CA MET A 140 8.49 4.39 4.55
C MET A 140 9.92 4.81 4.88
N ILE A 141 10.58 5.56 4.00
CA ILE A 141 11.91 6.12 4.28
C ILE A 141 11.84 7.10 5.46
N ALA A 142 10.85 8.00 5.49
CA ALA A 142 10.71 9.00 6.55
C ALA A 142 10.49 8.39 7.94
N ILE A 143 9.82 7.24 8.04
CA ILE A 143 9.59 6.53 9.32
C ILE A 143 10.71 5.55 9.69
N SER A 144 11.75 5.44 8.85
CA SER A 144 12.93 4.60 9.08
C SER A 144 14.09 5.36 9.74
N GLU A 145 13.85 6.58 10.24
CA GLU A 145 14.81 7.42 10.97
C GLU A 145 14.91 7.11 12.46
#